data_AF-A0A956D653-F1
#
_entry.id   AF-A0A956D653-F1
#
_cell.length_a   1.000
_cell.length_b   1.000
_cell.length_c   1.000
_cell.angle_alpha   90.00
_cell.angle_beta   90.00
_cell.angle_gamma   90.00
#
_symmetry.space_group_name_H-M   'P 1'
#
loop_
_entity.id
_entity.type
_entity.pdbx_description
1 polymer ?
#
loop_
_entity_poly.entity_id
_entity_poly.type
_entity_poly.pdbx_seq_one_letter_code
_entity_poly.pdbx_strand_id
1 'polypeptide(L)'
;YMAPEMLGGRTSRLSERTDVYLLGAILYEIVTGAPPHRGEALMELVSSIVDSTPVIGDDVPPTLARIIRRAMDREPDGRFESAEQLRLALQGFLEHRHAARIADRARERLAELDALLAASSGDPEAREAIYRLFGECRFGLRHALEVWPTEETRQELDRAIGAMVEQELSQGEPEAALALVSEMTTVPEALAKRVADARRDRQAEEAKLRRLHADLDPRSGRRVRGSIALIVGVLWVAGPFLSHAALALGLVRLTGPLNASVATAFLVIMGGLGLWARESMSRTAINRRIGAGALLAIAVQVVTGLTGHWLGRDPWQVVHEQFVAFTVICVMLALSVDRWLWACAASYAVGYAVIPLVGMHDLFLVMGACNVVTLAVALWIWWRPARSSEADRPQGSPDSFSP
;
A
#
# COMPACT_ATOMS: atom_id res chain seq x y z
N TYR A 1 -1.67 40.92 56.64
CA TYR A 1 -2.73 40.68 55.63
C TYR A 1 -3.75 41.79 55.53
N MET A 2 -4.04 42.54 56.61
CA MET A 2 -5.07 43.59 56.62
C MET A 2 -4.98 44.55 55.41
N ALA A 3 -6.12 44.81 54.77
CA ALA A 3 -6.22 45.79 53.69
C ALA A 3 -6.23 47.24 54.24
N PRO A 4 -5.76 48.24 53.46
CA PRO A 4 -5.70 49.63 53.91
C PRO A 4 -7.01 50.18 54.46
N GLU A 5 -8.14 49.86 53.82
CA GLU A 5 -9.47 50.33 54.21
C GLU A 5 -10.01 49.73 55.52
N MET A 6 -9.40 48.65 56.01
CA MET A 6 -9.75 48.06 57.31
C MET A 6 -9.19 48.88 58.47
N LEU A 7 -8.19 49.73 58.23
CA LEU A 7 -7.64 50.65 59.22
C LEU A 7 -8.69 51.74 59.52
N GLY A 8 -9.25 51.72 60.72
CA GLY A 8 -10.23 52.72 61.18
C GLY A 8 -11.66 52.21 61.37
N GLY A 9 -11.90 50.89 61.23
CA GLY A 9 -13.11 50.24 61.75
C GLY A 9 -14.44 50.59 61.06
N ARG A 10 -14.40 51.21 59.87
CA ARG A 10 -15.61 51.56 59.10
C ARG A 10 -16.02 50.38 58.22
N THR A 11 -16.92 49.54 58.75
CA THR A 11 -17.45 48.36 58.06
C THR A 11 -18.11 48.69 56.72
N SER A 12 -18.61 49.90 56.51
CA SER A 12 -19.22 50.35 55.25
C SER A 12 -18.26 50.43 54.06
N ARG A 13 -16.95 50.31 54.28
CA ARG A 13 -15.92 50.30 53.22
C ARG A 13 -15.43 48.90 52.87
N LEU A 14 -15.85 47.88 53.62
CA LEU A 14 -15.45 46.49 53.38
C LEU A 14 -16.33 45.90 52.27
N SER A 15 -15.70 45.22 51.32
CA SER A 15 -16.38 44.60 50.18
C SER A 15 -15.62 43.36 49.71
N GLU A 16 -16.09 42.69 48.66
CA GLU A 16 -15.36 41.58 48.01
C GLU A 16 -13.92 41.96 47.61
N ARG A 17 -13.68 43.24 47.29
CA ARG A 17 -12.35 43.76 46.96
C ARG A 17 -11.41 43.79 48.18
N THR A 18 -11.95 43.82 49.39
CA THR A 18 -11.18 43.63 50.63
C THR A 18 -10.71 42.18 50.71
N ASP A 19 -11.57 41.20 50.43
CA ASP A 19 -11.19 39.79 50.41
C ASP A 19 -10.15 39.49 49.31
N VAL A 20 -10.27 40.13 48.14
CA VAL A 20 -9.25 40.07 47.07
C VAL A 20 -7.88 40.54 47.57
N TYR A 21 -7.83 41.60 48.37
CA TYR A 21 -6.59 42.07 48.98
C TYR A 21 -6.02 41.05 49.96
N LEU A 22 -6.85 40.50 50.86
CA LEU A 22 -6.43 39.49 51.83
C LEU A 22 -5.85 38.25 51.12
N LEU A 23 -6.52 37.78 50.06
CA LEU A 23 -6.03 36.69 49.22
C LEU A 23 -4.73 37.05 48.49
N GLY A 24 -4.62 38.27 47.97
CA GLY A 24 -3.38 38.79 47.38
C GLY A 24 -2.22 38.82 48.37
N ALA A 25 -2.48 39.22 49.62
CA ALA A 25 -1.50 39.26 50.70
C ALA A 25 -1.05 37.85 51.14
N ILE A 26 -1.96 36.88 51.17
CA ILE A 26 -1.62 35.46 51.39
C ILE A 26 -0.75 34.93 50.25
N LEU A 27 -1.14 35.21 48.99
CA LEU A 27 -0.37 34.81 47.82
C LEU A 27 1.04 35.43 47.82
N TYR A 28 1.15 36.71 48.17
CA TYR A 28 2.44 37.39 48.35
C TYR A 28 3.33 36.63 49.33
N GLU A 29 2.79 36.23 50.48
CA GLU A 29 3.57 35.51 51.50
C GLU A 29 3.96 34.11 51.06
N ILE A 30 3.08 33.39 50.36
CA ILE A 30 3.40 32.08 49.77
C ILE A 30 4.58 32.19 48.81
N VAL A 31 4.62 33.26 48.01
CA VAL A 31 5.65 33.45 46.97
C VAL A 31 6.95 34.00 47.53
N THR A 32 6.89 34.94 48.48
CA THR A 32 8.07 35.63 49.02
C THR A 32 8.61 35.03 50.32
N GLY A 33 7.83 34.15 50.97
CA GLY A 33 8.14 33.56 52.27
C GLY A 33 7.96 34.52 53.46
N ALA A 34 7.44 35.73 53.24
CA ALA A 34 7.22 36.72 54.30
C ALA A 34 5.92 37.51 54.10
N PRO A 35 5.26 37.97 55.18
CA PRO A 35 4.07 38.79 55.05
C PRO A 35 4.39 40.14 54.39
N PRO A 36 3.42 40.72 53.66
CA PRO A 36 3.63 41.95 52.88
C PRO A 36 3.84 43.21 53.73
N HIS A 37 3.33 43.22 54.97
CA HIS A 37 3.50 44.33 55.89
C HIS A 37 4.26 43.85 57.13
N ARG A 38 5.32 44.59 57.46
CA ARG A 38 6.21 44.32 58.59
C ARG A 38 6.59 45.67 59.23
N GLY A 39 6.90 45.64 60.52
CA GLY A 39 7.36 46.79 61.29
C GLY A 39 7.71 46.33 62.70
N GLU A 40 8.68 46.98 63.33
CA GLU A 40 9.07 46.68 64.72
C GLU A 40 8.12 47.38 65.70
N ALA A 41 7.60 48.54 65.31
CA ALA A 41 6.59 49.28 66.04
C ALA A 41 5.22 49.24 65.34
N LEU A 42 4.15 49.36 66.13
CA LEU A 42 2.77 49.37 65.60
C LEU A 42 2.57 50.46 64.53
N MET A 43 3.15 51.65 64.71
CA MET A 43 3.04 52.75 63.75
C MET A 43 3.74 52.46 62.41
N GLU A 44 4.85 51.72 62.43
CA GLU A 44 5.54 51.30 61.21
C GLU A 44 4.71 50.27 60.44
N LEU A 45 4.12 49.30 61.15
CA LEU A 45 3.21 48.33 60.56
C LEU A 45 1.99 49.01 59.93
N VAL A 46 1.38 49.96 60.64
CA VAL A 46 0.25 50.75 60.12
C VAL A 46 0.67 51.56 58.89
N SER A 47 1.84 52.19 58.90
CA SER A 47 2.36 52.93 57.73
C SER A 47 2.53 52.01 56.52
N SER A 48 3.14 50.83 56.72
CA SER A 48 3.32 49.82 55.66
C SER A 48 2.00 49.35 55.06
N ILE A 49 0.95 49.18 55.88
CA ILE A 49 -0.38 48.84 55.41
C ILE A 49 -0.98 49.99 54.58
N VAL A 50 -0.84 51.24 55.04
CA VAL A 50 -1.37 52.41 54.30
C VAL A 50 -0.67 52.58 52.95
N ASP A 51 0.63 52.38 52.88
CA ASP A 51 1.40 52.54 51.64
C ASP A 51 1.15 51.40 50.65
N SER A 52 0.84 50.20 51.15
CA SER A 52 0.39 49.06 50.34
C SER A 52 1.25 48.77 49.11
N THR A 53 2.57 48.82 49.28
CA THR A 53 3.54 48.68 48.19
C THR A 53 4.27 47.33 48.32
N PRO A 54 3.71 46.22 47.79
CA PRO A 54 4.34 44.91 47.91
C PRO A 54 5.68 44.88 47.16
N VAL A 55 6.75 44.50 47.86
CA VAL A 55 8.10 44.38 47.31
C VAL A 55 8.31 42.94 46.82
N ILE A 56 8.32 42.75 45.51
CA ILE A 56 8.45 41.42 44.89
C ILE A 56 9.81 41.34 44.19
N GLY A 57 10.57 40.29 44.45
CA GLY A 57 11.88 40.06 43.85
C GLY A 57 11.82 39.67 42.37
N ASP A 58 12.96 39.80 41.68
CA ASP A 58 13.11 39.47 40.26
C ASP A 58 13.08 37.97 39.97
N ASP A 59 13.15 37.13 41.01
CA ASP A 59 12.99 35.67 40.95
C ASP A 59 11.54 35.22 40.74
N VAL A 60 10.58 36.13 40.95
CA VAL A 60 9.15 35.87 40.73
C VAL A 60 8.77 36.15 39.27
N PRO A 61 8.08 35.22 38.57
CA PRO A 61 7.64 35.45 37.20
C PRO A 61 6.88 36.77 37.05
N PRO A 62 7.23 37.64 36.06
CA PRO A 62 6.66 38.99 35.95
C PRO A 62 5.13 39.03 35.87
N THR A 63 4.50 38.02 35.26
CA THR A 63 3.05 37.89 35.20
C THR A 63 2.43 37.62 36.58
N LEU A 64 3.02 36.73 37.38
CA LEU A 64 2.57 36.47 38.74
C LEU A 64 2.78 37.70 39.65
N ALA A 65 3.92 38.36 39.51
CA ALA A 65 4.20 39.61 40.24
C ALA A 65 3.19 40.73 39.91
N ARG A 66 2.72 40.82 38.66
CA ARG A 66 1.64 41.75 38.27
C ARG A 66 0.29 41.37 38.90
N ILE A 67 -0.04 40.08 38.94
CA ILE A 67 -1.28 39.60 39.58
C ILE A 67 -1.28 39.94 41.07
N ILE A 68 -0.18 39.68 41.78
CA ILE A 68 -0.03 40.01 43.21
C ILE A 68 -0.16 41.51 43.43
N ARG A 69 0.59 42.34 42.67
CA ARG A 69 0.52 43.80 42.76
C ARG A 69 -0.89 44.34 42.54
N ARG A 70 -1.63 43.81 41.56
CA ARG A 70 -3.01 44.22 41.30
C ARG A 70 -3.96 43.79 42.41
N ALA A 71 -3.85 42.56 42.91
CA ALA A 71 -4.69 42.09 44.01
C ALA A 71 -4.49 42.93 45.28
N MET A 72 -3.26 43.40 45.50
CA MET A 72 -2.84 44.22 46.62
C MET A 72 -2.77 45.73 46.30
N ASP A 73 -3.51 46.19 45.29
CA ASP A 73 -3.57 47.63 45.01
C ASP A 73 -4.12 48.37 46.23
N ARG A 74 -3.54 49.53 46.53
CA ARG A 74 -3.95 50.34 47.69
C ARG A 74 -5.43 50.72 47.58
N GLU A 75 -5.88 51.06 46.38
CA GLU A 75 -7.24 51.50 46.12
C GLU A 75 -8.09 50.28 45.73
N PRO A 76 -9.24 50.02 46.40
CA PRO A 76 -10.07 48.85 46.10
C PRO A 76 -10.44 48.71 44.61
N ASP A 77 -10.67 49.82 43.91
CA ASP A 77 -11.04 49.84 42.49
C ASP A 77 -9.88 49.44 41.55
N GLY A 78 -8.62 49.57 41.99
CA GLY A 78 -7.45 49.07 41.26
C GLY A 78 -7.32 47.54 41.26
N ARG A 79 -8.03 46.88 42.19
CA ARG A 79 -7.99 45.43 42.39
C ARG A 79 -8.87 44.68 41.38
N PHE A 80 -8.75 43.35 41.38
CA PHE A 80 -9.73 42.49 40.72
C PHE A 80 -11.11 42.72 41.33
N GLU A 81 -12.15 42.64 40.51
CA GLU A 81 -13.52 42.93 40.94
C GLU A 81 -14.04 41.92 41.96
N SER A 82 -13.57 40.67 41.85
CA SER A 82 -13.97 39.56 42.71
C SER A 82 -12.85 38.54 42.87
N ALA A 83 -12.99 37.65 43.85
CA ALA A 83 -12.10 36.51 44.04
C ALA A 83 -12.08 35.59 42.79
N GLU A 84 -13.20 35.51 42.05
CA GLU A 84 -13.29 34.72 40.82
C GLU A 84 -12.39 35.31 39.72
N GLN A 85 -12.36 36.63 39.55
CA GLN A 85 -11.44 37.27 38.60
C GLN A 85 -9.96 37.04 38.97
N LEU A 86 -9.62 37.08 40.26
CA LEU A 86 -8.28 36.73 40.72
C LEU A 86 -7.94 35.26 40.43
N ARG A 87 -8.88 34.34 40.69
CA ARG A 87 -8.74 32.90 40.39
C ARG A 87 -8.48 32.66 38.90
N LEU A 88 -9.27 33.29 38.02
CA LEU A 88 -9.10 33.19 36.56
C LEU A 88 -7.74 33.71 36.10
N ALA A 89 -7.27 34.83 36.66
CA ALA A 89 -5.95 35.38 36.34
C ALA A 89 -4.81 34.41 36.74
N LEU A 90 -4.91 33.79 37.92
CA LEU A 90 -3.94 32.78 38.37
C LEU A 90 -4.00 31.51 37.54
N GLN A 91 -5.20 31.05 37.17
CA GLN A 91 -5.38 29.89 36.31
C GLN A 91 -4.73 30.12 34.93
N GLY A 92 -4.98 31.27 34.31
CA GLY A 92 -4.34 31.62 33.03
C GLY A 92 -2.81 31.69 33.12
N PHE A 93 -2.26 32.19 34.24
CA PHE A 93 -0.82 32.15 34.50
C PHE A 93 -0.28 30.71 34.58
N LEU A 94 -0.97 29.82 35.29
CA LEU A 94 -0.57 28.42 35.44
C LEU A 94 -0.65 27.66 34.12
N GLU A 95 -1.71 27.84 33.34
CA GLU A 95 -1.90 27.23 32.02
C GLU A 95 -0.77 27.64 31.06
N HIS A 96 -0.46 28.94 31.00
CA HIS A 96 0.63 29.43 30.16
C HIS A 96 1.99 28.88 30.58
N ARG A 97 2.27 28.82 31.89
CA ARG A 97 3.51 28.25 32.42
C ARG A 97 3.62 26.75 32.12
N HIS A 98 2.51 26.02 32.15
CA HIS A 98 2.47 24.60 31.83
C HIS A 98 2.75 24.36 30.34
N ALA A 99 2.08 25.11 29.46
CA ALA A 99 2.31 25.06 28.03
C ALA A 99 3.76 25.39 27.66
N ALA A 100 4.35 26.40 28.29
CA ALA A 100 5.76 26.75 28.09
C ALA A 100 6.71 25.58 28.44
N ARG A 101 6.49 24.89 29.57
CA ARG A 101 7.30 23.71 29.93
C ARG A 101 7.14 22.53 28.96
N ILE A 102 5.92 22.30 28.47
CA ILE A 102 5.69 21.28 27.45
C ILE A 102 6.45 21.62 26.17
N ALA A 103 6.42 22.88 25.75
CA ALA A 103 7.17 23.36 24.59
C ALA A 103 8.69 23.20 24.79
N ASP A 104 9.22 23.56 25.95
CA ASP A 104 10.66 23.37 26.27
C ASP A 104 11.08 21.91 26.15
N ARG A 105 10.31 20.99 26.76
CA ARG A 105 10.59 19.56 26.66
C ARG A 105 10.45 19.04 25.22
N ALA A 106 9.49 19.55 24.46
CA ALA A 106 9.33 19.18 23.05
C ALA A 106 10.53 19.63 22.20
N ARG A 107 11.10 20.81 22.49
CA ARG A 107 12.31 21.33 21.85
C ARG A 107 13.55 20.51 22.19
N GLU A 108 13.69 20.06 23.44
CA GLU A 108 14.73 19.10 23.83
C GLU A 108 14.63 17.80 23.02
N ARG A 109 13.41 17.24 22.89
CA ARG A 109 13.17 16.03 22.08
C ARG A 109 13.42 16.24 20.60
N LEU A 110 13.11 17.42 20.07
CA LEU A 110 13.43 17.77 18.69
C LEU A 110 14.96 17.77 18.45
N ALA A 111 15.73 18.34 19.38
CA ALA A 111 17.19 18.31 19.30
C ALA A 111 17.75 16.88 19.37
N GLU A 112 17.18 16.02 20.22
CA GLU A 112 17.53 14.59 20.28
C GLU A 112 17.18 13.85 18.99
N LEU A 113 16.01 14.14 18.40
CA LEU A 113 15.56 13.58 17.12
C LEU A 113 16.53 13.97 16.00
N ASP A 114 16.87 15.25 15.87
CA ASP A 114 17.80 15.75 14.87
C ASP A 114 19.18 15.07 15.00
N ALA A 115 19.68 14.93 16.23
CA ALA A 115 20.95 14.24 16.49
C ALA A 115 20.90 12.76 16.10
N LEU A 116 19.79 12.07 16.41
CA LEU A 116 19.62 10.65 16.09
C LEU A 116 19.50 10.42 14.58
N LEU A 117 18.72 11.24 13.88
CA LEU A 117 18.58 11.17 12.42
C LEU A 117 19.91 11.39 11.70
N ALA A 118 20.74 12.31 12.20
CA ALA A 118 22.08 12.56 11.68
C ALA A 118 23.06 11.40 11.93
N ALA A 119 22.92 10.67 13.04
CA ALA A 119 23.83 9.58 13.41
C ALA A 119 23.44 8.22 12.80
N SER A 120 22.15 7.97 12.60
CA SER A 120 21.59 6.63 12.37
C SER A 120 20.83 6.49 11.05
N SER A 121 21.26 7.19 10.00
CA SER A 121 20.60 7.16 8.68
C SER A 121 20.48 5.72 8.14
N GLY A 122 19.29 5.11 8.29
CA GLY A 122 18.98 3.77 7.81
C GLY A 122 19.19 2.62 8.80
N ASP A 123 19.47 2.88 10.08
CA ASP A 123 19.59 1.83 11.11
C ASP A 123 18.19 1.33 11.57
N PRO A 124 17.85 0.04 11.37
CA PRO A 124 16.58 -0.52 11.81
C PRO A 124 16.37 -0.46 13.33
N GLU A 125 17.44 -0.50 14.13
CA GLU A 125 17.36 -0.46 15.60
C GLU A 125 17.02 0.95 16.10
N ALA A 126 17.46 1.99 15.38
CA ALA A 126 17.14 3.38 15.70
C ALA A 126 15.69 3.76 15.34
N ARG A 127 14.99 2.94 14.55
CA ARG A 127 13.68 3.27 13.99
C ARG A 127 12.65 3.53 15.08
N GLU A 128 12.55 2.66 16.08
CA GLU A 128 11.60 2.82 17.20
C GLU A 128 11.87 4.11 17.98
N ALA A 129 13.15 4.40 18.24
CA ALA A 129 13.55 5.62 18.95
C ALA A 129 13.21 6.89 18.15
N ILE A 130 13.40 6.89 16.84
CA ILE A 130 13.03 8.01 15.94
C ILE A 130 11.52 8.28 16.02
N TYR A 131 10.67 7.25 15.84
CA TYR A 131 9.21 7.45 15.89
C TYR A 131 8.73 7.88 17.28
N ARG A 132 9.33 7.36 18.35
CA ARG A 132 9.02 7.78 19.72
C ARG A 132 9.35 9.26 19.94
N LEU A 133 10.57 9.69 19.59
CA LEU A 133 10.99 11.09 19.72
C LEU A 133 10.14 12.03 18.86
N PHE A 134 9.85 11.63 17.62
CA PHE A 134 8.95 12.38 16.74
C PHE A 134 7.54 12.52 17.33
N GLY A 135 6.99 11.45 17.90
CA GLY A 135 5.69 11.47 18.57
C GLY A 135 5.67 12.42 19.76
N GLU A 136 6.70 12.37 20.61
CA GLU A 136 6.85 13.22 21.79
C GLU A 136 6.98 14.71 21.40
N CYS A 137 7.81 15.05 20.42
CA CYS A 137 8.01 16.44 20.00
C CYS A 137 6.78 16.99 19.26
N ARG A 138 6.16 16.20 18.35
CA ARG A 138 4.96 16.61 17.62
C ARG A 138 3.79 16.88 18.57
N PHE A 139 3.58 16.00 19.55
CA PHE A 139 2.53 16.20 20.56
C PHE A 139 2.75 17.49 21.35
N GLY A 140 3.96 17.68 21.89
CA GLY A 140 4.25 18.84 22.73
C GLY A 140 4.15 20.17 21.99
N LEU A 141 4.67 20.25 20.76
CA LEU A 141 4.61 21.46 19.93
C LEU A 141 3.17 21.79 19.49
N ARG A 142 2.36 20.78 19.13
CA ARG A 142 0.95 20.99 18.80
C ARG A 142 0.17 21.52 19.99
N HIS A 143 0.35 20.93 21.16
CA HIS A 143 -0.32 21.39 22.38
C HIS A 143 0.11 22.82 22.74
N ALA A 144 1.39 23.15 22.58
CA ALA A 144 1.88 24.51 22.78
C ALA A 144 1.20 25.51 21.83
N LEU A 145 1.02 25.16 20.55
CA LEU A 145 0.33 26.01 19.56
C LEU A 145 -1.17 26.21 19.85
N GLU A 146 -1.83 25.24 20.47
CA GLU A 146 -3.24 25.36 20.88
C GLU A 146 -3.42 26.38 22.01
N VAL A 147 -2.49 26.39 22.97
CA VAL A 147 -2.54 27.30 24.13
C VAL A 147 -1.96 28.66 23.80
N TRP A 148 -0.84 28.69 23.06
CA TRP A 148 -0.12 29.91 22.70
C TRP A 148 0.48 29.80 21.29
N PRO A 149 -0.26 30.25 20.26
CA PRO A 149 0.19 30.17 18.88
C PRO A 149 1.31 31.19 18.61
N THR A 150 2.52 30.70 18.43
CA THR A 150 3.69 31.49 18.00
C THR A 150 4.22 31.00 16.66
N GLU A 151 4.83 31.90 15.89
CA GLU A 151 5.45 31.54 14.61
C GLU A 151 6.68 30.64 14.81
N GLU A 152 7.43 30.85 15.90
CA GLU A 152 8.61 30.04 16.24
C GLU A 152 8.23 28.58 16.51
N THR A 153 7.21 28.33 17.35
CA THR A 153 6.74 26.96 17.63
C THR A 153 6.14 26.29 16.38
N ARG A 154 5.54 27.06 15.48
CA ARG A 154 5.04 26.55 14.19
C ARG A 154 6.20 26.09 13.30
N GLN A 155 7.26 26.88 13.20
CA GLN A 155 8.45 26.52 12.43
C GLN A 155 9.18 25.31 13.02
N GLU A 156 9.22 25.17 14.34
CA GLU A 156 9.76 23.99 15.02
C GLU A 156 8.96 22.73 14.69
N LEU A 157 7.63 22.82 14.68
CA LEU A 157 6.75 21.71 14.29
C LEU A 157 6.95 21.34 12.82
N ASP A 158 6.96 22.32 11.92
CA ASP A 158 7.21 22.10 10.49
C ASP A 158 8.60 21.49 10.26
N ARG A 159 9.63 21.89 11.02
CA ARG A 159 10.96 21.27 10.99
C ARG A 159 10.92 19.80 11.40
N ALA A 160 10.26 19.49 12.53
CA ALA A 160 10.15 18.12 13.03
C ALA A 160 9.43 17.20 12.02
N ILE A 161 8.34 17.69 11.43
CA ILE A 161 7.59 16.98 10.39
C ILE A 161 8.47 16.81 9.14
N GLY A 162 9.14 17.87 8.68
CA GLY A 162 10.01 17.83 7.52
C GLY A 162 11.13 16.79 7.65
N ALA A 163 11.75 16.67 8.84
CA ALA A 163 12.75 15.66 9.13
C ALA A 163 12.17 14.23 9.03
N MET A 164 10.95 14.02 9.51
CA MET A 164 10.27 12.73 9.41
C MET A 164 9.85 12.41 7.97
N VAL A 165 9.41 13.40 7.19
CA VAL A 165 9.11 13.24 5.75
C VAL A 165 10.35 12.74 5.00
N GLU A 166 11.51 13.33 5.25
CA GLU A 166 12.78 12.89 4.67
C GLU A 166 13.12 11.43 5.04
N GLN A 167 12.89 11.06 6.30
CA GLN A 167 13.09 9.70 6.78
C GLN A 167 12.17 8.70 6.05
N GLU A 168 10.88 9.00 5.89
CA GLU A 168 9.92 8.15 5.16
C GLU A 168 10.29 8.02 3.68
N LEU A 169 10.73 9.12 3.04
CA LEU A 169 11.21 9.07 1.65
C LEU A 169 12.45 8.19 1.50
N SER A 170 13.37 8.22 2.48
CA SER A 170 14.56 7.35 2.48
C SER A 170 14.22 5.87 2.62
N GLN A 171 13.10 5.55 3.30
CA GLN A 171 12.59 4.19 3.45
C GLN A 171 11.76 3.72 2.24
N GLY A 172 11.51 4.59 1.26
CA GLY A 172 10.72 4.26 0.08
C GLY A 172 9.21 4.29 0.33
N GLU A 173 8.75 5.03 1.34
CA GLU A 173 7.34 5.12 1.76
C GLU A 173 6.74 6.51 1.44
N PRO A 174 6.51 6.84 0.15
CA PRO A 174 6.08 8.19 -0.25
C PRO A 174 4.65 8.56 0.19
N GLU A 175 3.78 7.58 0.46
CA GLU A 175 2.42 7.86 0.96
C GLU A 175 2.43 8.26 2.44
N ALA A 176 3.30 7.64 3.26
CA ALA A 176 3.52 8.05 4.65
C ALA A 176 4.12 9.47 4.71
N ALA A 177 5.11 9.75 3.85
CA ALA A 177 5.68 11.07 3.67
C ALA A 177 4.61 12.13 3.32
N LEU A 178 3.68 11.81 2.42
CA LEU A 178 2.60 12.73 2.04
C LEU A 178 1.62 13.01 3.19
N ALA A 179 1.28 11.99 3.99
CA ALA A 179 0.41 12.17 5.14
C ALA A 179 1.01 13.19 6.12
N LEU A 180 2.31 13.11 6.37
CA LEU A 180 3.06 14.03 7.22
C LEU A 180 3.09 15.45 6.63
N VAL A 181 3.33 15.61 5.33
CA VAL A 181 3.31 16.93 4.65
C VAL A 181 1.97 17.65 4.85
N SER A 182 0.85 16.92 4.92
CA SER A 182 -0.47 17.54 5.12
C SER A 182 -0.65 18.21 6.48
N GLU A 183 0.17 17.86 7.47
CA GLU A 183 0.17 18.48 8.81
C GLU A 183 1.02 19.77 8.87
N MET A 184 1.88 20.01 7.87
CA MET A 184 2.76 21.18 7.84
C MET A 184 1.98 22.44 7.49
N THR A 185 2.32 23.56 8.16
CA THR A 185 1.74 24.86 7.80
C THR A 185 2.44 25.45 6.58
N THR A 186 3.77 25.30 6.53
CA THR A 186 4.60 25.76 5.43
C THR A 186 5.39 24.61 4.84
N VAL A 187 5.14 24.27 3.58
CA VAL A 187 5.82 23.16 2.90
C VAL A 187 6.93 23.74 2.00
N PRO A 188 8.21 23.40 2.23
CA PRO A 188 9.29 23.80 1.32
C PRO A 188 9.06 23.22 -0.08
N GLU A 189 9.19 24.05 -1.12
CA GLU A 189 8.94 23.63 -2.51
C GLU A 189 9.81 22.43 -2.94
N ALA A 190 11.06 22.40 -2.49
CA ALA A 190 11.98 21.29 -2.73
C ALA A 190 11.48 19.97 -2.12
N LEU A 191 10.92 20.02 -0.91
CA LEU A 191 10.39 18.84 -0.22
C LEU A 191 9.11 18.35 -0.91
N ALA A 192 8.18 19.26 -1.24
CA ALA A 192 6.96 18.93 -1.96
C ALA A 192 7.26 18.24 -3.31
N LYS A 193 8.24 18.77 -4.06
CA LYS A 193 8.68 18.19 -5.33
C LYS A 193 9.23 16.77 -5.13
N ARG A 194 10.07 16.54 -4.13
CA ARG A 194 10.65 15.22 -3.85
C ARG A 194 9.60 14.18 -3.47
N VAL A 195 8.61 14.55 -2.65
CA VAL A 195 7.48 13.65 -2.32
C VAL A 195 6.67 13.32 -3.58
N ALA A 196 6.39 14.30 -4.43
CA ALA A 196 5.68 14.09 -5.68
C ALA A 196 6.45 13.19 -6.66
N ASP A 197 7.77 13.38 -6.78
CA ASP A 197 8.66 12.56 -7.60
C ASP A 197 8.67 11.10 -7.11
N ALA A 198 8.93 10.88 -5.81
CA ALA A 198 8.96 9.54 -5.21
C ALA A 198 7.62 8.80 -5.36
N ARG A 199 6.49 9.51 -5.21
CA ARG A 199 5.16 8.93 -5.43
C ARG A 199 4.94 8.51 -6.88
N ARG A 200 5.36 9.33 -7.85
CA ARG A 200 5.25 9.00 -9.27
C ARG A 200 6.07 7.76 -9.62
N ASP A 201 7.28 7.66 -9.09
CA ASP A 201 8.16 6.52 -9.32
C ASP A 201 7.56 5.23 -8.75
N ARG A 202 7.05 5.28 -7.51
CA ARG A 202 6.39 4.13 -6.87
C ARG A 202 5.14 3.68 -7.64
N GLN A 203 4.31 4.62 -8.07
CA GLN A 203 3.12 4.32 -8.87
C GLN A 203 3.47 3.73 -10.24
N ALA A 204 4.54 4.21 -10.88
CA ALA A 204 5.01 3.66 -12.14
C ALA A 204 5.52 2.22 -11.99
N GLU A 205 6.25 1.94 -10.90
CA GLU A 205 6.72 0.60 -10.57
C GLU A 205 5.54 -0.36 -10.30
N GLU A 206 4.59 0.03 -9.47
CA GLU A 206 3.39 -0.76 -9.22
C GLU A 206 2.59 -1.02 -10.50
N ALA A 207 2.42 0.00 -11.37
CA ALA A 207 1.75 -0.15 -12.65
C ALA A 207 2.49 -1.14 -13.56
N LYS A 208 3.83 -1.12 -13.56
CA LYS A 208 4.67 -2.09 -14.29
C LYS A 208 4.49 -3.51 -13.75
N LEU A 209 4.48 -3.69 -12.43
CA LEU A 209 4.24 -4.98 -11.80
C LEU A 209 2.83 -5.51 -12.08
N ARG A 210 1.81 -4.65 -12.02
CA ARG A 210 0.43 -5.02 -12.38
C ARG A 210 0.32 -5.43 -13.84
N ARG A 211 1.00 -4.73 -14.76
CA ARG A 211 1.06 -5.11 -16.19
C ARG A 211 1.73 -6.47 -16.39
N LEU A 212 2.87 -6.73 -15.73
CA LEU A 212 3.55 -8.03 -15.80
C LEU A 212 2.66 -9.18 -15.28
N HIS A 213 1.95 -8.96 -14.17
CA HIS A 213 1.00 -9.94 -13.65
C HIS A 213 -0.17 -10.17 -14.61
N ALA A 214 -0.73 -9.10 -15.20
CA ALA A 214 -1.81 -9.21 -16.17
C ALA A 214 -1.37 -9.96 -17.44
N ASP A 215 -0.14 -9.73 -17.93
CA ASP A 215 0.43 -10.41 -19.09
C ASP A 215 0.65 -11.92 -18.87
N LEU A 216 0.81 -12.32 -17.61
CA LEU A 216 0.99 -13.70 -17.18
C LEU A 216 -0.29 -14.36 -16.67
N ASP A 217 -1.42 -13.64 -16.57
CA ASP A 217 -2.67 -14.20 -16.03
C ASP A 217 -3.35 -15.15 -17.04
N PRO A 218 -3.41 -16.46 -16.75
CA PRO A 218 -4.06 -17.44 -17.61
C PRO A 218 -5.61 -17.35 -17.58
N ARG A 219 -6.22 -16.50 -16.76
CA ARG A 219 -7.68 -16.26 -16.77
C ARG A 219 -8.10 -15.37 -17.94
N SER A 220 -7.23 -14.44 -18.35
CA SER A 220 -7.49 -13.55 -19.48
C SER A 220 -7.62 -14.35 -20.80
N GLY A 221 -8.66 -14.07 -21.58
CA GLY A 221 -8.90 -14.75 -22.87
C GLY A 221 -9.27 -16.24 -22.81
N ARG A 222 -9.63 -16.77 -21.62
CA ARG A 222 -10.01 -18.20 -21.45
C ARG A 222 -11.18 -18.63 -22.34
N ARG A 223 -12.23 -17.80 -22.46
CA ARG A 223 -13.39 -18.09 -23.31
C ARG A 223 -13.02 -18.21 -24.78
N VAL A 224 -12.24 -17.26 -25.29
CA VAL A 224 -11.81 -17.27 -26.70
C VAL A 224 -10.91 -18.47 -26.99
N ARG A 225 -9.98 -18.81 -26.08
CA ARG A 225 -9.16 -20.03 -26.20
C ARG A 225 -10.01 -21.30 -26.17
N GLY A 226 -11.00 -21.40 -25.29
CA GLY A 226 -11.92 -22.53 -25.24
C GLY A 226 -12.74 -22.68 -26.53
N SER A 227 -13.27 -21.58 -27.08
CA SER A 227 -14.00 -21.59 -28.35
C SER A 227 -13.13 -22.00 -29.53
N ILE A 228 -11.90 -21.47 -29.63
CA ILE A 228 -10.94 -21.89 -30.67
C ILE A 228 -10.59 -23.37 -30.47
N ALA A 229 -10.22 -23.80 -29.27
CA ALA A 229 -9.88 -25.20 -28.98
C ALA A 229 -11.04 -26.16 -29.33
N LEU A 230 -12.29 -25.76 -29.10
CA LEU A 230 -13.46 -26.55 -29.48
C LEU A 230 -13.59 -26.65 -31.00
N ILE A 231 -13.60 -25.53 -31.74
CA ILE A 231 -13.78 -25.51 -33.20
C ILE A 231 -12.67 -26.32 -33.87
N VAL A 232 -11.42 -26.05 -33.48
CA VAL A 232 -10.23 -26.71 -34.03
C VAL A 232 -10.23 -28.18 -33.66
N GLY A 233 -10.52 -28.48 -32.39
CA GLY A 233 -10.52 -29.84 -31.88
C GLY A 233 -11.59 -30.72 -32.51
N VAL A 234 -12.80 -30.21 -32.75
CA VAL A 234 -13.86 -30.96 -33.46
C VAL A 234 -13.42 -31.28 -34.87
N LEU A 235 -12.85 -30.31 -35.60
CA LEU A 235 -12.31 -30.55 -36.94
C LEU A 235 -11.16 -31.57 -36.91
N TRP A 236 -10.28 -31.45 -35.91
CA TRP A 236 -9.14 -32.33 -35.68
C TRP A 236 -9.53 -33.77 -35.35
N VAL A 237 -10.64 -33.97 -34.64
CA VAL A 237 -11.22 -35.29 -34.36
C VAL A 237 -11.94 -35.86 -35.58
N ALA A 238 -12.72 -35.04 -36.29
CA ALA A 238 -13.52 -35.50 -37.43
C ALA A 238 -12.65 -35.93 -38.61
N GLY A 239 -11.53 -35.23 -38.88
CA GLY A 239 -10.65 -35.49 -40.02
C GLY A 239 -10.20 -36.95 -40.16
N PRO A 240 -9.58 -37.56 -39.13
CA PRO A 240 -9.17 -38.96 -39.17
C PRO A 240 -10.34 -39.93 -39.37
N PHE A 241 -11.47 -39.75 -38.68
CA PHE A 241 -12.63 -40.63 -38.85
C PHE A 241 -13.23 -40.55 -40.26
N LEU A 242 -13.36 -39.35 -40.81
CA LEU A 242 -13.81 -39.15 -42.19
C LEU A 242 -12.82 -39.75 -43.20
N SER A 243 -11.52 -39.61 -42.95
CA SER A 243 -10.47 -40.18 -43.80
C SER A 243 -10.52 -41.71 -43.77
N HIS A 244 -10.68 -42.32 -42.60
CA HIS A 244 -10.84 -43.77 -42.44
C HIS A 244 -12.09 -44.28 -43.17
N ALA A 245 -13.25 -43.63 -42.97
CA ALA A 245 -14.50 -44.02 -43.64
C ALA A 245 -14.40 -43.88 -45.17
N ALA A 246 -13.79 -42.81 -45.68
CA ALA A 246 -13.63 -42.60 -47.12
C ALA A 246 -12.70 -43.64 -47.76
N LEU A 247 -11.64 -44.05 -47.06
CA LEU A 247 -10.73 -45.12 -47.50
C LEU A 247 -11.41 -46.50 -47.45
N ALA A 248 -12.14 -46.79 -46.37
CA ALA A 248 -12.86 -48.06 -46.19
C ALA A 248 -13.98 -48.26 -47.22
N LEU A 249 -14.69 -47.19 -47.58
CA LEU A 249 -15.71 -47.18 -48.63
C LEU A 249 -15.12 -47.13 -50.05
N GLY A 250 -13.79 -47.03 -50.19
CA GLY A 250 -13.12 -46.94 -51.49
C GLY A 250 -13.39 -45.64 -52.26
N LEU A 251 -13.93 -44.61 -51.60
CA LEU A 251 -14.24 -43.31 -52.21
C LEU A 251 -12.98 -42.55 -52.62
N VAL A 252 -11.87 -42.79 -51.90
CA VAL A 252 -10.60 -42.10 -52.10
C VAL A 252 -9.44 -43.10 -51.91
N ARG A 253 -8.27 -42.81 -52.49
CA ARG A 253 -7.01 -43.52 -52.21
C ARG A 253 -6.04 -42.56 -51.53
N LEU A 254 -5.34 -43.04 -50.50
CA LEU A 254 -4.33 -42.24 -49.82
C LEU A 254 -3.15 -42.01 -50.78
N THR A 255 -2.93 -40.75 -51.14
CA THR A 255 -1.80 -40.31 -51.96
C THR A 255 -1.03 -39.23 -51.22
N GLY A 256 0.26 -39.06 -51.54
CA GLY A 256 1.09 -38.00 -50.95
C GLY A 256 0.46 -36.60 -51.05
N PRO A 257 -0.04 -36.18 -52.22
CA PRO A 257 -0.71 -34.88 -52.37
C PRO A 257 -1.99 -34.74 -51.53
N LEU A 258 -2.78 -35.81 -51.41
CA LEU A 258 -3.97 -35.81 -50.57
C LEU A 258 -3.62 -35.67 -49.08
N ASN A 259 -2.59 -36.37 -48.60
CA ASN A 259 -2.16 -36.25 -47.21
C ASN A 259 -1.66 -34.82 -46.91
N ALA A 260 -0.83 -34.26 -47.80
CA ALA A 260 -0.30 -32.91 -47.65
C ALA A 260 -1.40 -31.83 -47.72
N SER A 261 -2.44 -32.02 -48.55
CA SER A 261 -3.52 -31.05 -48.69
C SER A 261 -4.39 -30.95 -47.43
N VAL A 262 -4.61 -32.07 -46.72
CA VAL A 262 -5.34 -32.06 -45.44
C VAL A 262 -4.60 -31.22 -44.40
N ALA A 263 -3.31 -31.47 -44.17
CA ALA A 263 -2.50 -30.68 -43.23
C ALA A 263 -2.43 -29.19 -43.64
N THR A 264 -2.37 -28.91 -44.94
CA THR A 264 -2.34 -27.55 -45.48
C THR A 264 -3.66 -26.82 -45.22
N ALA A 265 -4.81 -27.50 -45.41
CA ALA A 265 -6.11 -26.94 -45.10
C ALA A 265 -6.24 -26.59 -43.61
N PHE A 266 -5.74 -27.45 -42.72
CA PHE A 266 -5.68 -27.16 -41.28
C PHE A 266 -4.79 -25.95 -40.96
N LEU A 267 -3.64 -25.81 -41.62
CA LEU A 267 -2.77 -24.65 -41.44
C LEU A 267 -3.45 -23.35 -41.85
N VAL A 268 -4.16 -23.36 -42.98
CA VAL A 268 -4.93 -22.20 -43.46
C VAL A 268 -6.06 -21.85 -42.49
N ILE A 269 -6.79 -22.85 -41.98
CA ILE A 269 -7.84 -22.64 -40.97
C ILE A 269 -7.27 -22.07 -39.67
N MET A 270 -6.10 -22.55 -39.21
CA MET A 270 -5.43 -22.00 -38.03
C MET A 270 -4.95 -20.58 -38.26
N GLY A 271 -4.37 -20.29 -39.42
CA GLY A 271 -3.99 -18.94 -39.81
C GLY A 271 -5.19 -18.00 -39.80
N GLY A 272 -6.31 -18.42 -40.41
CA GLY A 272 -7.57 -17.67 -40.45
C GLY A 272 -8.16 -17.41 -39.05
N LEU A 273 -8.22 -18.44 -38.19
CA LEU A 273 -8.68 -18.29 -36.81
C LEU A 273 -7.74 -17.42 -35.97
N GLY A 274 -6.42 -17.51 -36.20
CA GLY A 274 -5.42 -16.65 -35.56
C GLY A 274 -5.57 -15.18 -35.97
N LEU A 275 -5.91 -14.91 -37.24
CA LEU A 275 -6.22 -13.58 -37.73
C LEU A 275 -7.54 -13.05 -37.18
N TRP A 276 -8.59 -13.88 -37.16
CA TRP A 276 -9.89 -13.54 -36.58
C TRP A 276 -9.79 -13.24 -35.08
N ALA A 277 -9.02 -14.04 -34.35
CA ALA A 277 -8.80 -13.86 -32.92
C ALA A 277 -7.55 -13.03 -32.60
N ARG A 278 -6.99 -12.27 -33.55
CA ARG A 278 -5.69 -11.60 -33.40
C ARG A 278 -5.64 -10.71 -32.16
N GLU A 279 -6.67 -9.90 -31.95
CA GLU A 279 -6.77 -9.01 -30.77
C GLU A 279 -6.83 -9.76 -29.44
N SER A 280 -7.35 -10.98 -29.42
CA SER A 280 -7.43 -11.80 -28.19
C SER A 280 -6.14 -12.62 -27.97
N MET A 281 -5.58 -13.16 -29.05
CA MET A 281 -4.39 -14.01 -29.01
C MET A 281 -3.09 -13.22 -28.84
N SER A 282 -3.07 -11.93 -29.21
CA SER A 282 -1.90 -11.06 -29.03
C SER A 282 -1.81 -10.43 -27.63
N ARG A 283 -2.92 -10.40 -26.87
CA ARG A 283 -3.02 -9.69 -25.57
C ARG A 283 -2.01 -10.17 -24.54
N THR A 284 -1.78 -11.48 -24.42
CA THR A 284 -0.88 -12.02 -23.40
C THR A 284 0.27 -12.79 -24.00
N ALA A 285 1.41 -12.81 -23.29
CA ALA A 285 2.58 -13.59 -23.69
C ALA A 285 2.25 -15.09 -23.78
N ILE A 286 1.38 -15.59 -22.90
CA ILE A 286 0.90 -16.97 -22.90
C ILE A 286 0.12 -17.27 -24.19
N ASN A 287 -0.83 -16.43 -24.59
CA ASN A 287 -1.61 -16.65 -25.81
C ASN A 287 -0.73 -16.64 -27.06
N ARG A 288 0.25 -15.73 -27.14
CA ARG A 288 1.21 -15.68 -28.24
C ARG A 288 2.04 -16.95 -28.33
N ARG A 289 2.55 -17.46 -27.20
CA ARG A 289 3.33 -18.72 -27.15
C ARG A 289 2.50 -19.93 -27.57
N ILE A 290 1.27 -20.05 -27.06
CA ILE A 290 0.36 -21.15 -27.42
C ILE A 290 0.01 -21.10 -28.91
N GLY A 291 -0.35 -19.93 -29.43
CA GLY A 291 -0.66 -19.74 -30.85
C GLY A 291 0.52 -20.07 -31.76
N ALA A 292 1.71 -19.59 -31.43
CA ALA A 292 2.93 -19.89 -32.19
C ALA A 292 3.29 -21.39 -32.16
N GLY A 293 3.17 -22.03 -30.99
CA GLY A 293 3.41 -23.47 -30.85
C GLY A 293 2.43 -24.32 -31.66
N ALA A 294 1.14 -23.96 -31.66
CA ALA A 294 0.12 -24.65 -32.45
C ALA A 294 0.33 -24.50 -33.96
N LEU A 295 0.68 -23.29 -34.43
CA LEU A 295 1.01 -23.06 -35.84
C LEU A 295 2.25 -23.83 -36.27
N LEU A 296 3.30 -23.84 -35.45
CA LEU A 296 4.53 -24.59 -35.72
C LEU A 296 4.25 -26.10 -35.79
N ALA A 297 3.45 -26.64 -34.87
CA ALA A 297 3.06 -28.05 -34.86
C ALA A 297 2.42 -28.47 -36.18
N ILE A 298 1.51 -27.67 -36.74
CA ILE A 298 0.85 -27.97 -38.02
C ILE A 298 1.78 -27.74 -39.21
N ALA A 299 2.63 -26.70 -39.16
CA ALA A 299 3.61 -26.46 -40.21
C ALA A 299 4.56 -27.66 -40.39
N VAL A 300 4.98 -28.29 -39.29
CA VAL A 300 5.78 -29.54 -39.32
C VAL A 300 5.04 -30.65 -40.06
N GLN A 301 3.72 -30.77 -39.89
CA GLN A 301 2.90 -31.77 -40.60
C GLN A 301 2.83 -31.49 -42.11
N VAL A 302 2.67 -30.23 -42.49
CA VAL A 302 2.66 -29.82 -43.91
C VAL A 302 4.01 -30.14 -44.56
N VAL A 303 5.11 -29.74 -43.90
CA VAL A 303 6.47 -29.98 -44.40
C VAL A 303 6.73 -31.46 -44.57
N THR A 304 6.48 -32.27 -43.54
CA THR A 304 6.68 -33.74 -43.61
C THR A 304 5.83 -34.39 -44.69
N GLY A 305 4.58 -33.97 -44.87
CA GLY A 305 3.69 -34.46 -45.92
C GLY A 305 4.21 -34.14 -47.33
N LEU A 306 4.63 -32.89 -47.57
CA LEU A 306 5.18 -32.45 -48.85
C LEU A 306 6.51 -33.13 -49.15
N THR A 307 7.44 -33.16 -48.19
CA THR A 307 8.75 -33.80 -48.38
C THR A 307 8.60 -35.30 -48.60
N GLY A 308 7.68 -35.96 -47.89
CA GLY A 308 7.39 -37.38 -48.08
C GLY A 308 6.92 -37.68 -49.51
N HIS A 309 6.02 -36.84 -50.04
CA HIS A 309 5.58 -36.95 -51.43
C HIS A 309 6.73 -36.73 -52.44
N TRP A 310 7.53 -35.69 -52.24
CA TRP A 310 8.64 -35.35 -53.13
C TRP A 310 9.71 -36.43 -53.18
N LEU A 311 9.95 -37.10 -52.04
CA LEU A 311 10.88 -38.23 -51.94
C LEU A 311 10.27 -39.55 -52.42
N GLY A 312 9.03 -39.56 -52.93
CA GLY A 312 8.35 -40.77 -53.40
C GLY A 312 8.06 -41.79 -52.29
N ARG A 313 7.97 -41.35 -51.03
CA ARG A 313 7.69 -42.23 -49.90
C ARG A 313 6.25 -42.73 -49.91
N ASP A 314 6.05 -43.92 -49.36
CA ASP A 314 4.73 -44.48 -49.14
C ASP A 314 3.90 -43.57 -48.22
N PRO A 315 2.72 -43.09 -48.64
CA PRO A 315 1.89 -42.20 -47.83
C PRO A 315 1.55 -42.76 -46.45
N TRP A 316 1.40 -44.08 -46.31
CA TRP A 316 1.12 -44.70 -45.01
C TRP A 316 2.28 -44.57 -44.03
N GLN A 317 3.52 -44.67 -44.51
CA GLN A 317 4.71 -44.45 -43.69
C GLN A 317 4.81 -42.99 -43.25
N VAL A 318 4.48 -42.04 -44.15
CA VAL A 318 4.49 -40.60 -43.82
C VAL A 318 3.44 -40.29 -42.74
N VAL A 319 2.23 -40.82 -42.84
CA VAL A 319 1.18 -40.61 -41.81
C VAL A 319 1.60 -41.23 -40.47
N HIS A 320 2.32 -42.37 -40.49
CA HIS A 320 2.87 -42.99 -39.28
C HIS A 320 3.95 -42.14 -38.61
N GLU A 321 4.88 -41.59 -39.38
CA GLU A 321 5.89 -40.63 -38.88
C GLU A 321 5.23 -39.37 -38.29
N GLN A 322 4.19 -38.85 -38.96
CA GLN A 322 3.38 -37.72 -38.49
C GLN A 322 2.69 -38.01 -37.15
N PHE A 323 2.16 -39.22 -36.97
CA PHE A 323 1.57 -39.67 -35.72
C PHE A 323 2.58 -39.71 -34.55
N VAL A 324 3.82 -40.16 -34.81
CA VAL A 324 4.91 -40.09 -33.83
C VAL A 324 5.26 -38.65 -33.49
N ALA A 325 5.35 -37.77 -34.50
CA ALA A 325 5.62 -36.35 -34.30
C ALA A 325 4.57 -35.70 -33.39
N PHE A 326 3.29 -36.07 -33.51
CA PHE A 326 2.24 -35.61 -32.59
C PHE A 326 2.47 -36.05 -31.15
N THR A 327 2.95 -37.27 -30.93
CA THR A 327 3.30 -37.76 -29.59
C THR A 327 4.38 -36.88 -28.96
N VAL A 328 5.43 -36.55 -29.71
CA VAL A 328 6.52 -35.67 -29.26
C VAL A 328 6.00 -34.26 -28.97
N ILE A 329 5.15 -33.71 -29.83
CA ILE A 329 4.52 -32.40 -29.62
C ILE A 329 3.67 -32.40 -28.34
N CYS A 330 2.88 -33.44 -28.09
CA CYS A 330 2.10 -33.57 -26.86
C CYS A 330 2.99 -33.62 -25.61
N VAL A 331 4.14 -34.32 -25.66
CA VAL A 331 5.13 -34.33 -24.56
C VAL A 331 5.71 -32.94 -24.33
N MET A 332 6.13 -32.25 -25.40
CA MET A 332 6.66 -30.88 -25.29
C MET A 332 5.63 -29.93 -24.68
N LEU A 333 4.38 -30.00 -25.13
CA LEU A 333 3.29 -29.18 -24.58
C LEU A 333 2.95 -29.55 -23.13
N ALA A 334 3.05 -30.83 -22.75
CA ALA A 334 2.87 -31.26 -21.36
C ALA A 334 3.97 -30.73 -20.43
N LEU A 335 5.20 -30.64 -20.93
CA LEU A 335 6.33 -30.04 -20.22
C LEU A 335 6.21 -28.50 -20.11
N SER A 336 5.68 -27.83 -21.13
CA SER A 336 5.71 -26.37 -21.23
C SER A 336 4.41 -25.64 -20.86
N VAL A 337 3.25 -26.32 -20.89
CA VAL A 337 1.92 -25.67 -20.79
C VAL A 337 1.13 -26.15 -19.58
N ASP A 338 0.73 -27.43 -19.52
CA ASP A 338 -0.08 -27.97 -18.42
C ASP A 338 0.13 -29.48 -18.28
N ARG A 339 0.31 -29.96 -17.04
CA ARG A 339 0.52 -31.38 -16.73
C ARG A 339 -0.60 -32.31 -17.19
N TRP A 340 -1.83 -31.83 -17.36
CA TRP A 340 -2.92 -32.69 -17.85
C TRP A 340 -2.69 -33.16 -19.30
N LEU A 341 -1.86 -32.45 -20.07
CA LEU A 341 -1.49 -32.85 -21.42
C LEU A 341 -0.64 -34.13 -21.46
N TRP A 342 -0.12 -34.61 -20.32
CA TRP A 342 0.46 -35.95 -20.21
C TRP A 342 -0.54 -37.04 -20.59
N ALA A 343 -1.84 -36.84 -20.34
CA ALA A 343 -2.87 -37.77 -20.79
C ALA A 343 -2.96 -37.84 -22.33
N CYS A 344 -2.72 -36.73 -23.04
CA CYS A 344 -2.63 -36.71 -24.50
C CYS A 344 -1.38 -37.45 -24.97
N ALA A 345 -0.23 -37.17 -24.37
CA ALA A 345 1.02 -37.87 -24.72
C ALA A 345 0.89 -39.39 -24.49
N ALA A 346 0.28 -39.81 -23.38
CA ALA A 346 0.01 -41.21 -23.09
C ALA A 346 -0.97 -41.84 -24.08
N SER A 347 -2.05 -41.15 -24.47
CA SER A 347 -3.02 -41.69 -25.43
C SER A 347 -2.39 -41.93 -26.80
N TYR A 348 -1.52 -41.02 -27.25
CA TYR A 348 -0.78 -41.18 -28.50
C TYR A 348 0.29 -42.26 -28.42
N ALA A 349 1.02 -42.38 -27.31
CA ALA A 349 2.00 -43.45 -27.10
C ALA A 349 1.34 -44.84 -27.08
N VAL A 350 0.19 -44.97 -26.41
CA VAL A 350 -0.61 -46.20 -26.43
C VAL A 350 -1.16 -46.47 -27.83
N GLY A 351 -1.70 -45.45 -28.49
CA GLY A 351 -2.15 -45.56 -29.88
C GLY A 351 -1.04 -46.08 -30.79
N TYR A 352 0.18 -45.58 -30.63
CA TYR A 352 1.34 -46.03 -31.39
C TYR A 352 1.63 -47.53 -31.19
N ALA A 353 1.59 -47.99 -29.94
CA ALA A 353 1.82 -49.39 -29.58
C ALA A 353 0.72 -50.34 -30.11
N VAL A 354 -0.48 -49.81 -30.40
CA VAL A 354 -1.61 -50.58 -30.94
C VAL A 354 -1.54 -50.75 -32.46
N ILE A 355 -0.87 -49.84 -33.19
CA ILE A 355 -0.79 -49.87 -34.68
C ILE A 355 -0.34 -51.24 -35.23
N PRO A 356 0.69 -51.93 -34.68
CA PRO A 356 1.09 -53.25 -35.18
C PRO A 356 0.03 -54.34 -35.02
N LEU A 357 -0.92 -54.17 -34.08
CA LEU A 357 -1.98 -55.14 -33.79
C LEU A 357 -3.20 -54.98 -34.69
N VAL A 358 -3.54 -53.74 -35.04
CA VAL A 358 -4.71 -53.41 -35.88
C VAL A 358 -4.36 -53.24 -37.36
N GLY A 359 -3.08 -53.01 -37.67
CA GLY A 359 -2.60 -52.79 -39.03
C GLY A 359 -2.67 -51.34 -39.47
N MET A 360 -1.89 -51.02 -40.51
CA MET A 360 -1.70 -49.63 -40.97
C MET A 360 -2.98 -48.98 -41.54
N HIS A 361 -3.93 -49.77 -42.03
CA HIS A 361 -5.19 -49.26 -42.57
C HIS A 361 -6.11 -48.64 -41.50
N ASP A 362 -5.96 -49.05 -40.24
CA ASP A 362 -6.73 -48.53 -39.10
C ASP A 362 -6.01 -47.38 -38.37
N LEU A 363 -4.86 -46.91 -38.88
CA LEU A 363 -4.09 -45.81 -38.31
C LEU A 363 -4.94 -44.54 -38.10
N PHE A 364 -5.78 -44.20 -39.06
CA PHE A 364 -6.67 -43.04 -38.95
C PHE A 364 -7.75 -43.22 -37.87
N LEU A 365 -8.22 -44.45 -37.63
CA LEU A 365 -9.17 -44.75 -36.56
C LEU A 365 -8.51 -44.58 -35.19
N VAL A 366 -7.31 -45.13 -35.02
CA VAL A 366 -6.48 -44.96 -33.81
C VAL A 366 -6.18 -43.48 -33.56
N MET A 367 -5.79 -42.74 -34.60
CA MET A 367 -5.53 -41.30 -34.51
C MET A 367 -6.77 -40.50 -34.12
N GLY A 368 -7.94 -40.82 -34.67
CA GLY A 368 -9.22 -40.24 -34.26
C GLY A 368 -9.51 -40.45 -32.78
N ALA A 369 -9.29 -41.67 -32.26
CA ALA A 369 -9.47 -41.98 -30.85
C ALA A 369 -8.52 -41.19 -29.93
N CYS A 370 -7.23 -41.09 -30.29
CA CYS A 370 -6.26 -40.26 -29.57
C CYS A 370 -6.65 -38.76 -29.59
N ASN A 371 -7.20 -38.29 -30.71
CA ASN A 371 -7.70 -36.91 -30.85
C ASN A 371 -8.89 -36.62 -29.94
N VAL A 372 -9.79 -37.59 -29.73
CA VAL A 372 -10.93 -37.43 -28.80
C VAL A 372 -10.42 -37.17 -27.37
N VAL A 373 -9.42 -37.95 -26.93
CA VAL A 373 -8.78 -37.75 -25.62
C VAL A 373 -8.15 -36.36 -25.54
N THR A 374 -7.45 -35.95 -26.60
CA THR A 374 -6.78 -34.65 -26.67
C THR A 374 -7.77 -33.49 -26.60
N LEU A 375 -8.89 -33.59 -27.32
CA LEU A 375 -9.97 -32.62 -27.27
C LEU A 375 -10.58 -32.52 -25.87
N ALA A 376 -10.90 -33.65 -25.25
CA ALA A 376 -11.47 -33.69 -23.90
C ALA A 376 -10.53 -33.02 -22.88
N VAL A 377 -9.23 -33.33 -22.93
CA VAL A 377 -8.21 -32.73 -22.06
C VAL A 377 -8.06 -31.23 -22.33
N ALA A 378 -8.03 -30.81 -23.60
CA ALA A 378 -7.95 -29.39 -23.95
C ALA A 378 -9.16 -28.61 -23.40
N LEU A 379 -10.38 -29.11 -23.60
CA LEU A 379 -11.59 -28.49 -23.07
C LEU A 379 -11.59 -28.44 -21.54
N TRP A 380 -11.11 -29.51 -20.88
CA TRP A 380 -10.95 -29.54 -19.43
C TRP A 380 -9.98 -28.45 -18.93
N ILE A 381 -8.82 -28.28 -19.56
CA ILE A 381 -7.86 -27.24 -19.20
C ILE A 381 -8.46 -25.84 -19.35
N TRP A 382 -9.24 -25.61 -20.42
CA TRP A 382 -9.82 -24.30 -20.71
C TRP A 382 -11.08 -23.99 -19.90
N TRP A 383 -11.84 -24.99 -19.46
CA TRP A 383 -13.09 -24.78 -18.71
C TRP A 383 -13.06 -25.21 -17.25
N ARG A 384 -11.95 -25.78 -16.75
CA ARG A 384 -11.85 -26.10 -15.32
C ARG A 384 -12.04 -24.83 -14.47
N PRO A 385 -12.82 -24.89 -13.37
CA PRO A 385 -12.90 -23.80 -12.42
C PRO A 385 -11.49 -23.41 -11.96
N ALA A 386 -11.21 -22.11 -11.87
CA ALA A 386 -9.97 -21.69 -11.25
C ALA A 386 -9.99 -22.22 -9.81
N ARG A 387 -8.97 -22.98 -9.39
CA ARG A 387 -8.78 -23.23 -7.96
C ARG A 387 -8.69 -21.86 -7.30
N SER A 388 -9.53 -21.62 -6.29
CA SER A 388 -9.40 -20.45 -5.43
C SER A 388 -7.97 -20.46 -4.90
N SER A 389 -7.14 -19.55 -5.42
CA SER A 389 -5.83 -19.32 -4.83
C SER A 389 -6.06 -18.72 -3.46
N GLU A 390 -5.29 -19.16 -2.46
CA GLU A 390 -5.28 -18.57 -1.11
C GLU A 390 -5.04 -17.04 -1.10
N ALA A 391 -4.60 -16.46 -2.22
CA ALA A 391 -4.48 -15.02 -2.45
C ALA A 391 -5.81 -14.25 -2.52
N ASP A 392 -6.96 -14.91 -2.70
CA ASP A 392 -8.30 -14.28 -2.63
C ASP A 392 -8.92 -14.36 -1.21
N ARG A 393 -8.20 -14.90 -0.21
CA ARG A 393 -8.62 -14.66 1.18
C ARG A 393 -8.39 -13.18 1.47
N PRO A 394 -9.41 -12.41 1.90
CA PRO A 394 -9.14 -11.08 2.42
C PRO A 394 -8.08 -11.24 3.51
N GLN A 395 -6.93 -10.58 3.36
CA GLN A 395 -5.98 -10.43 4.45
C GLN A 395 -6.80 -9.89 5.62
N GLY A 396 -6.92 -10.70 6.67
CA GLY A 396 -7.72 -10.33 7.84
C GLY A 396 -7.26 -8.97 8.32
N SER A 397 -8.20 -8.03 8.41
CA SER A 397 -8.02 -6.82 9.19
C SER A 397 -7.50 -7.21 10.58
N PRO A 398 -6.40 -6.63 11.07
CA PRO A 398 -5.89 -6.90 12.41
C PRO A 398 -6.74 -6.14 13.46
N ASP A 399 -8.05 -6.33 13.45
CA ASP A 399 -8.98 -5.69 14.37
C ASP A 399 -9.97 -6.72 14.92
N SER A 400 -9.48 -7.57 15.82
CA SER A 400 -10.32 -8.17 16.87
C SER A 400 -9.46 -8.79 17.98
N PHE A 401 -8.58 -7.97 18.57
CA PHE A 401 -8.36 -8.11 20.00
C PHE A 401 -9.41 -7.24 20.70
N SER A 402 -10.25 -7.88 21.50
CA SER A 402 -11.23 -7.26 22.39
C SER A 402 -11.49 -8.24 23.54
N PRO A 403 -11.80 -7.72 24.74
CA PRO A 403 -10.90 -7.78 25.90
C PRO A 403 -10.91 -9.08 26.71
#